data_AF-A0A0N0AGX1-F1
#
_entry.id   AF-A0A0N0AGX1-F1
#
_cell.length_a   1.000
_cell.length_b   1.000
_cell.length_c   1.000
_cell.angle_alpha   90.00
_cell.angle_beta   90.00
_cell.angle_gamma   90.00
#
_symmetry.space_group_name_H-M   'P 1'
#
loop_
_entity.id
_entity.type
_entity.pdbx_description
1 polymer ?
#
loop_
_entity_poly.entity_id
_entity_poly.type
_entity_poly.pdbx_seq_one_letter_code
_entity_poly.pdbx_strand_id
1 'polypeptide(L)'
;MEATVHTPTTTPAPDERIRELRGRIDRMDAELAALLERRALVAAEVQRLKPVGYFAGRDPRRERELVERMAEHAPRLGAERLSAIMDSVISAGLSAAQEDAERRR
;
A
#
# COMPACT_ATOMS: atom_id res chain seq x y z
N MET A 1 -23.22 13.86 -52.42
CA MET A 1 -21.82 13.44 -52.22
C MET A 1 -21.52 13.64 -50.75
N GLU A 2 -21.87 12.67 -49.91
CA GLU A 2 -21.49 12.67 -48.49
C GLU A 2 -21.24 11.22 -48.13
N ALA A 3 -19.96 10.85 -48.13
CA ALA A 3 -19.51 9.58 -47.63
C ALA A 3 -19.43 9.70 -46.11
N THR A 4 -20.42 9.13 -45.41
CA THR A 4 -20.39 8.95 -43.97
C THR A 4 -19.16 8.11 -43.62
N VAL A 5 -18.13 8.77 -43.06
CA VAL A 5 -16.92 8.10 -42.59
C VAL A 5 -17.29 7.39 -41.28
N HIS A 6 -17.58 6.09 -41.37
CA HIS A 6 -17.71 5.24 -40.20
C HIS A 6 -16.29 4.92 -39.71
N THR A 7 -15.81 5.67 -38.71
CA THR A 7 -14.60 5.31 -37.98
C THR A 7 -14.84 3.99 -37.23
N PRO A 8 -14.11 2.91 -37.50
CA PRO A 8 -14.24 1.68 -36.74
C PRO A 8 -13.68 1.91 -35.34
N THR A 9 -14.54 1.90 -34.32
CA THR A 9 -14.14 1.69 -32.93
C THR A 9 -13.66 0.25 -32.77
N THR A 10 -12.38 0.00 -33.07
CA THR A 10 -11.77 -1.31 -32.89
C THR A 10 -11.44 -1.51 -31.41
N THR A 11 -12.13 -2.43 -30.75
CA THR A 11 -11.76 -2.90 -29.41
C THR A 11 -10.31 -3.39 -29.44
N PRO A 12 -9.43 -2.94 -28.51
CA PRO A 12 -8.03 -3.38 -28.49
C PRO A 12 -7.95 -4.90 -28.33
N ALA A 13 -6.96 -5.52 -28.97
CA ALA A 13 -6.71 -6.94 -28.82
C ALA A 13 -6.45 -7.26 -27.33
N PRO A 14 -6.83 -8.45 -26.82
CA PRO A 14 -6.69 -8.80 -25.40
C PRO A 14 -5.30 -8.49 -24.83
N ASP A 15 -4.23 -8.76 -25.58
CA ASP A 15 -2.84 -8.50 -25.16
C ASP A 15 -2.53 -7.02 -24.99
N GLU A 16 -3.08 -6.16 -25.84
CA GLU A 16 -2.92 -4.72 -25.74
C GLU A 16 -3.65 -4.18 -24.52
N ARG A 17 -4.87 -4.67 -24.26
CA ARG A 17 -5.62 -4.31 -23.06
C ARG A 17 -4.95 -4.78 -21.78
N ILE A 18 -4.34 -5.97 -21.77
CA ILE A 18 -3.55 -6.46 -20.63
C ILE A 18 -2.35 -5.57 -20.38
N ARG A 19 -1.60 -5.16 -21.42
CA ARG A 19 -0.46 -4.25 -21.28
C ARG A 19 -0.89 -2.90 -20.70
N GLU A 20 -1.99 -2.33 -21.18
CA GLU A 20 -2.53 -1.07 -20.65
C GLU A 20 -2.89 -1.19 -19.16
N LEU A 21 -3.56 -2.27 -18.77
CA LEU A 21 -3.94 -2.52 -17.38
C LEU A 21 -2.72 -2.73 -16.48
N ARG A 22 -1.70 -3.46 -16.94
CA ARG A 22 -0.44 -3.61 -16.20
C ARG A 22 0.27 -2.28 -16.00
N GLY A 23 0.35 -1.44 -17.03
CA GLY A 23 0.91 -0.11 -16.88
C GLY A 23 0.15 0.78 -15.88
N ARG A 24 -1.16 0.55 -15.69
CA ARG A 24 -1.93 1.21 -14.62
C ARG A 24 -1.56 0.66 -13.24
N ILE A 25 -1.39 -0.66 -13.11
CA ILE A 25 -0.93 -1.30 -11.87
C ILE A 25 0.46 -0.78 -11.50
N ASP A 26 1.40 -0.72 -12.44
CA ASP A 26 2.77 -0.26 -12.18
C ASP A 26 2.81 1.17 -11.60
N ARG A 27 1.92 2.06 -12.08
CA ARG A 27 1.79 3.41 -11.52
C ARG A 27 1.23 3.40 -10.11
N MET A 28 0.21 2.59 -9.85
CA MET A 28 -0.34 2.42 -8.50
C MET A 28 0.72 1.83 -7.55
N ASP A 29 1.55 0.91 -8.02
CA ASP A 29 2.61 0.30 -7.23
C ASP A 29 3.72 1.31 -6.90
N ALA A 30 4.07 2.20 -7.83
CA ALA A 30 5.00 3.30 -7.56
C ALA A 30 4.45 4.28 -6.50
N GLU A 31 3.16 4.62 -6.58
CA GLU A 31 2.48 5.45 -5.57
C GLU A 31 2.42 4.74 -4.20
N LEU A 32 2.14 3.44 -4.21
CA LEU A 32 2.11 2.59 -3.01
C LEU A 32 3.49 2.54 -2.35
N ALA A 33 4.57 2.36 -3.12
CA ALA A 33 5.93 2.35 -2.61
C ALA A 33 6.29 3.67 -1.91
N ALA A 34 5.97 4.81 -2.54
CA ALA A 34 6.20 6.13 -1.96
C ALA A 34 5.37 6.36 -0.68
N LEU A 35 4.14 5.84 -0.63
CA LEU A 35 3.28 5.92 0.55
C LEU A 35 3.81 5.04 1.70
N LEU A 36 4.28 3.83 1.40
CA LEU A 36 4.88 2.92 2.37
C LEU A 36 6.15 3.51 3.00
N GLU A 37 7.01 4.13 2.19
CA GLU A 37 8.21 4.83 2.67
C GLU A 37 7.84 5.94 3.68
N ARG A 38 6.94 6.85 3.29
CA ARG A 38 6.46 7.91 4.19
C ARG A 38 5.85 7.35 5.46
N ARG A 39 5.07 6.27 5.36
CA ARG A 39 4.46 5.61 6.52
C ARG A 39 5.53 5.04 7.46
N ALA A 40 6.56 4.40 6.93
CA ALA A 40 7.65 3.84 7.72
C ALA A 40 8.42 4.95 8.47
N LEU A 41 8.72 6.07 7.81
CA LEU A 41 9.39 7.22 8.44
C LEU A 41 8.57 7.79 9.62
N VAL A 42 7.26 7.99 9.43
CA VAL A 42 6.36 8.46 10.50
C VAL A 42 6.25 7.41 11.62
N ALA A 43 6.19 6.13 11.28
CA ALA A 43 6.20 5.07 12.30
C ALA A 43 7.50 5.08 13.11
N ALA A 44 8.65 5.31 12.48
CA ALA A 44 9.94 5.42 13.17
C ALA A 44 10.00 6.61 14.14
N GLU A 45 9.38 7.75 13.79
CA GLU A 45 9.17 8.87 14.73
C GLU A 45 8.37 8.44 15.96
N VAL A 46 7.25 7.75 15.76
CA VAL A 46 6.43 7.23 16.86
C VAL A 46 7.23 6.26 17.73
N GLN A 47 8.00 5.35 17.14
CA GLN A 47 8.78 4.35 17.88
C GLN A 47 9.86 4.99 18.76
N ARG A 48 10.49 6.09 18.31
CA ARG A 48 11.48 6.83 19.10
C ARG A 48 10.91 7.47 20.37
N LEU A 49 9.60 7.72 20.40
CA LEU A 49 8.91 8.32 21.55
C LEU A 49 8.38 7.26 22.54
N LYS A 50 8.32 5.99 22.14
CA LYS A 50 7.77 4.93 23.01
C LYS A 50 8.76 4.50 24.08
N PRO A 51 8.30 4.22 25.31
CA PRO A 51 9.17 3.69 26.37
C PRO A 51 9.62 2.25 26.09
N VAL A 52 8.78 1.47 25.39
CA VAL A 52 9.10 0.16 24.81
C VAL A 52 8.96 0.24 23.29
N GLY A 53 10.10 0.22 22.60
CA GLY A 53 10.17 0.45 21.16
C GLY A 53 9.99 -0.80 20.30
N TYR A 54 9.79 -0.56 19.01
CA TYR A 54 9.78 -1.54 17.93
C TYR A 54 8.74 -2.65 18.12
N PHE A 55 9.15 -3.91 17.95
CA PHE A 55 8.27 -5.07 18.08
C PHE A 55 7.65 -5.21 19.47
N ALA A 56 8.39 -4.84 20.53
CA ALA A 56 7.89 -4.91 21.91
C ALA A 56 6.76 -3.89 22.19
N GLY A 57 6.65 -2.85 21.37
CA GLY A 57 5.64 -1.80 21.48
C GLY A 57 4.43 -1.97 20.55
N ARG A 58 4.20 -3.15 19.97
CA ARG A 58 3.00 -3.42 19.15
C ARG A 58 1.73 -3.37 19.98
N ASP A 59 0.67 -2.84 19.38
CA ASP A 59 -0.64 -2.67 20.01
C ASP A 59 -1.70 -3.35 19.14
N PRO A 60 -2.09 -4.60 19.45
CA PRO A 60 -3.05 -5.35 18.66
C PRO A 60 -4.43 -4.68 18.55
N ARG A 61 -4.84 -3.90 19.56
CA ARG A 61 -6.13 -3.19 19.52
C ARG A 61 -6.06 -2.06 18.50
N ARG A 62 -5.00 -1.26 18.55
CA ARG A 62 -4.77 -0.18 17.57
C ARG A 62 -4.64 -0.71 16.14
N GLU A 63 -3.99 -1.85 15.96
CA GLU A 63 -3.82 -2.50 14.66
C GLU A 63 -5.15 -3.00 14.10
N ARG A 64 -6.02 -3.57 14.94
CA ARG A 64 -7.38 -3.96 14.55
C ARG A 64 -8.25 -2.76 14.15
N GLU A 65 -8.26 -1.70 14.95
CA GLU A 65 -9.01 -0.46 14.64
C GLU A 65 -8.54 0.20 13.34
N LEU A 66 -7.25 0.11 13.04
CA LEU A 66 -6.69 0.58 11.77
C LEU A 66 -7.29 -0.20 10.60
N VAL A 67 -7.29 -1.53 10.69
CA VAL A 67 -7.78 -2.43 9.64
C VAL A 67 -9.30 -2.27 9.43
N GLU A 68 -10.07 -2.12 10.51
CA GLU A 68 -11.52 -1.88 10.44
C GLU A 68 -11.83 -0.59 9.66
N ARG A 69 -11.13 0.51 9.97
CA ARG A 69 -11.26 1.78 9.22
C ARG A 69 -10.80 1.66 7.76
N MET A 70 -9.73 0.89 7.49
CA MET A 70 -9.29 0.66 6.11
C MET A 70 -10.32 -0.14 5.30
N ALA A 71 -11.06 -1.05 5.94
CA ALA A 71 -12.08 -1.85 5.26
C ALA A 71 -13.26 -1.01 4.74
N GLU A 72 -13.55 0.14 5.37
CA GLU A 72 -14.54 1.11 4.86
C GLU A 72 -14.13 1.67 3.49
N HIS A 73 -12.82 1.83 3.26
CA HIS A 73 -12.27 2.34 2.00
C HIS A 73 -11.98 1.23 0.98
N ALA A 74 -11.72 0.01 1.44
CA ALA A 74 -11.40 -1.15 0.60
C ALA A 74 -12.33 -2.35 0.88
N PRO A 75 -13.65 -2.21 0.63
CA PRO A 75 -14.64 -3.25 0.97
C PRO A 75 -14.42 -4.56 0.20
N ARG A 76 -13.80 -4.50 -0.99
CA ARG A 76 -13.44 -5.70 -1.77
C ARG A 76 -12.36 -6.55 -1.09
N LEU A 77 -11.48 -5.94 -0.30
CA LEU A 77 -10.46 -6.66 0.45
C LEU A 77 -11.01 -7.11 1.81
N GLY A 78 -11.79 -6.25 2.46
CA GLY A 78 -12.34 -6.51 3.79
C GLY A 78 -11.26 -6.54 4.88
N ALA A 79 -11.71 -6.55 6.14
CA ALA A 79 -10.81 -6.47 7.29
C ALA A 79 -9.82 -7.64 7.35
N GLU A 80 -10.23 -8.86 7.01
CA GLU A 80 -9.37 -10.04 7.11
C GLU A 80 -8.12 -9.95 6.21
N ARG A 81 -8.30 -9.65 4.91
CA ARG A 81 -7.16 -9.53 3.98
C ARG A 81 -6.32 -8.30 4.31
N LEU A 82 -6.97 -7.20 4.69
CA LEU A 82 -6.27 -5.99 5.11
C LEU A 82 -5.43 -6.22 6.37
N SER A 83 -5.89 -7.08 7.29
CA SER A 83 -5.10 -7.45 8.48
C SER A 83 -3.78 -8.11 8.09
N ALA A 84 -3.79 -9.07 7.16
CA ALA A 84 -2.57 -9.74 6.70
C ALA A 84 -1.61 -8.77 5.97
N ILE A 85 -2.15 -7.89 5.14
CA ILE A 85 -1.36 -6.86 4.43
C ILE A 85 -0.73 -5.90 5.45
N MET A 86 -1.53 -5.38 6.38
CA MET A 86 -1.07 -4.39 7.34
C MET A 86 -0.11 -4.97 8.37
N ASP A 87 -0.24 -6.23 8.75
CA ASP A 87 0.76 -6.90 9.59
C ASP A 87 2.14 -6.90 8.92
N SER A 88 2.20 -7.22 7.63
CA SER A 88 3.44 -7.19 6.84
C SER A 88 4.01 -5.77 6.74
N VAL A 89 3.16 -4.78 6.45
CA VAL A 89 3.55 -3.36 6.33
C VAL A 89 4.02 -2.78 7.67
N ILE A 90 3.38 -3.14 8.78
CA ILE A 90 3.80 -2.75 10.13
C ILE A 90 5.15 -3.38 10.45
N SER A 91 5.27 -4.70 10.29
CA SER A 91 6.48 -5.44 10.62
C SER A 91 7.69 -4.93 9.82
N ALA A 92 7.53 -4.71 8.51
CA ALA A 92 8.59 -4.15 7.68
C ALA A 92 9.03 -2.74 8.14
N GLY A 93 8.07 -1.87 8.47
CA GLY A 93 8.37 -0.53 8.98
C GLY A 93 9.07 -0.56 10.35
N LEU A 94 8.73 -1.50 11.22
CA LEU A 94 9.40 -1.70 12.51
C LEU A 94 10.84 -2.18 12.33
N SER A 95 11.08 -3.15 11.44
CA SER A 95 12.43 -3.62 11.09
C SER A 95 13.30 -2.49 10.55
N ALA A 96 12.80 -1.75 9.55
CA ALA A 96 13.54 -0.63 8.97
C ALA A 96 13.90 0.44 10.01
N ALA A 97 12.95 0.78 10.90
CA ALA A 97 13.19 1.74 11.97
C ALA A 97 14.25 1.24 12.97
N GLN A 98 14.25 -0.06 13.29
CA GLN A 98 15.23 -0.65 14.19
C GLN A 98 16.64 -0.63 13.58
N GLU A 99 16.76 -1.05 12.32
CA GLU A 99 18.04 -0.99 11.60
C GLU A 99 18.58 0.45 11.49
N ASP A 100 17.71 1.43 11.23
CA ASP A 100 18.08 2.85 11.20
C ASP A 100 18.63 3.34 12.55
N ALA A 101 18.01 2.91 13.65
CA ALA A 101 18.45 3.28 14.99
C ALA A 101 19.77 2.60 15.35
N GLU A 102 19.99 1.36 14.91
CA GLU A 102 21.25 0.63 15.07
C GLU A 102 22.38 1.28 14.27
N ARG A 103 22.12 1.72 13.03
CA ARG A 103 23.10 2.45 12.19
C ARG A 103 23.53 3.81 12.75
N ARG A 104 22.71 4.43 13.60
CA ARG A 104 22.95 5.75 14.18
C ARG A 104 23.64 5.71 15.55
N ARG A 105 23.88 4.53 16.11
CA ARG A 105 24.60 4.32 17.37
C ARG A 105 26.10 4.22 17.12
#